data_AF-A0A2X3JRL4-F1
#
_entry.id   AF-A0A2X3JRL4-F1
#
_cell.length_a   1.000
_cell.length_b   1.000
_cell.length_c   1.000
_cell.angle_alpha   90.00
_cell.angle_beta   90.00
_cell.angle_gamma   90.00
#
_symmetry.space_group_name_H-M   'P 1'
#
loop_
_entity.id
_entity.type
_entity.pdbx_description
1 polymer ?
#
loop_
_entity_poly.entity_id
_entity_poly.type
_entity_poly.pdbx_seq_one_letter_code
_entity_poly.pdbx_strand_id
1 'polypeptide(L)'
;MLLAWFFLNSDVGLGFVKGFSEMFEKLLGFANEGTNFVFGSMNDQGLAFFFLKVLCPIVFISALIGILQHIRVLPVIIRAIGFLLSKVNGMGKLESFNAVSSLILGQSENFIAYKDILGKNLP
;
A
#
# COMPACT_ATOMS: atom_id res chain seq x y z
N MET A 1 -5.91 -3.97 19.65
CA MET A 1 -5.06 -4.39 20.78
C MET A 1 -4.46 -5.79 20.56
N LEU A 2 -5.27 -6.86 20.44
CA LEU A 2 -4.77 -8.24 20.22
C LEU A 2 -3.86 -8.40 18.98
N LEU A 3 -4.26 -7.82 17.84
CA LEU A 3 -3.45 -7.85 16.61
C LEU A 3 -2.09 -7.14 16.78
N ALA A 4 -2.09 -5.99 17.47
CA ALA A 4 -0.89 -5.22 17.73
C ALA A 4 0.07 -5.96 18.67
N TRP A 5 -0.47 -6.58 19.74
CA TRP A 5 0.32 -7.41 20.64
C TRP A 5 0.94 -8.60 19.91
N PHE A 6 0.19 -9.25 19.02
CA PHE A 6 0.73 -10.34 18.18
C PHE A 6 1.91 -9.86 17.31
N PHE A 7 1.75 -8.77 16.56
CA PHE A 7 2.81 -8.28 15.67
C PHE A 7 4.05 -7.72 16.39
N LEU A 8 3.88 -7.17 17.60
CA LEU A 8 4.97 -6.51 18.34
C LEU A 8 5.64 -7.39 19.39
N ASN A 9 4.98 -8.44 19.88
CA ASN A 9 5.44 -9.22 21.03
C ASN A 9 5.55 -10.73 20.75
N SER A 10 4.99 -11.25 19.65
CA SER A 10 5.16 -12.65 19.25
C SER A 10 6.31 -12.80 18.27
N ASP A 11 7.14 -13.84 18.44
CA ASP A 11 8.27 -14.13 17.53
C ASP A 11 7.82 -14.32 16.07
N VAL A 12 6.65 -14.96 15.86
CA VAL A 12 6.07 -15.15 14.53
C VAL A 12 5.59 -13.82 13.95
N GLY A 13 4.97 -12.96 14.78
CA GLY A 13 4.51 -11.64 14.38
C GLY A 13 5.67 -10.71 14.00
N LEU A 14 6.74 -10.71 14.79
CA LEU A 14 7.96 -9.97 14.50
C LEU A 14 8.64 -10.46 13.22
N GLY A 15 8.68 -11.77 12.99
CA GLY A 15 9.18 -12.36 11.74
C GLY A 15 8.40 -11.87 10.52
N PHE A 16 7.08 -11.79 10.61
CA PHE A 16 6.23 -11.25 9.54
C PHE A 16 6.50 -9.76 9.29
N VAL A 17 6.54 -8.94 10.35
CA VAL A 17 6.83 -7.50 10.24
C VAL A 17 8.20 -7.27 9.61
N LYS A 18 9.22 -8.01 10.06
CA LYS A 18 10.58 -7.90 9.53
C LYS A 18 10.64 -8.28 8.05
N GLY A 19 10.00 -9.38 7.65
CA GLY A 19 9.92 -9.77 6.24
C GLY A 19 9.24 -8.70 5.37
N PHE A 20 8.18 -8.06 5.90
CA PHE A 20 7.52 -6.94 5.21
C PHE A 20 8.42 -5.69 5.11
N SER A 21 9.17 -5.37 6.17
CA SER A 21 10.16 -4.28 6.17
C SER A 21 11.27 -4.52 5.15
N GLU A 22 11.84 -5.73 5.11
CA GLU A 22 12.89 -6.10 4.14
C GLU A 22 12.39 -6.04 2.69
N MET A 23 11.13 -6.43 2.45
CA MET A 23 10.49 -6.25 1.15
C MET A 23 10.39 -4.78 0.77
N PHE A 24 9.97 -3.92 1.72
CA PHE A 24 9.84 -2.48 1.47
C PHE A 24 11.21 -1.82 1.23
N GLU A 25 12.24 -2.22 1.97
CA GLU A 25 13.62 -1.78 1.74
C GLU A 25 14.10 -2.12 0.32
N LYS A 26 13.80 -3.32 -0.19
CA LYS A 26 14.12 -3.69 -1.58
C LYS A 26 13.38 -2.83 -2.59
N LEU A 27 12.10 -2.54 -2.37
CA LEU A 27 11.32 -1.64 -3.24
C LEU A 27 11.91 -0.23 -3.25
N LEU A 28 12.30 0.31 -2.09
CA LEU A 28 12.99 1.59 -2.00
C LEU A 28 14.37 1.53 -2.68
N GLY A 29 15.06 0.38 -2.65
CA GLY A 29 16.28 0.13 -3.41
C GLY A 29 16.07 0.34 -4.91
N PHE A 30 15.04 -0.30 -5.49
CA PHE A 30 14.69 -0.10 -6.90
C PHE A 30 14.30 1.34 -7.23
N ALA A 31 13.58 2.02 -6.32
CA ALA A 31 13.26 3.42 -6.48
C ALA A 31 14.51 4.32 -6.52
N ASN A 32 15.50 4.03 -5.68
CA ASN A 32 16.78 4.74 -5.68
C ASN A 32 17.57 4.49 -6.98
N GLU A 33 17.60 3.25 -7.49
CA GLU A 33 18.23 2.95 -8.78
C GLU A 33 17.57 3.73 -9.93
N GLY A 34 16.23 3.76 -9.98
CA GLY A 34 15.49 4.54 -10.97
C GLY A 34 15.72 6.05 -10.84
N THR A 35 15.82 6.57 -9.62
CA THR A 35 16.14 7.97 -9.36
C THR A 35 17.54 8.33 -9.87
N ASN A 36 18.53 7.46 -9.61
CA ASN A 36 19.90 7.65 -10.09
C ASN A 36 19.97 7.54 -11.64
N PHE A 37 19.15 6.70 -12.27
CA PHE A 37 19.05 6.63 -13.73
C PHE A 37 18.54 7.94 -14.34
N VAL A 38 17.50 8.54 -13.77
CA VAL A 38 16.87 9.77 -14.30
C VAL A 38 17.69 11.02 -13.98
N PHE A 39 18.22 11.12 -12.76
CA PHE A 39 18.83 12.36 -12.23
C PHE A 39 20.34 12.27 -12.03
N GLY A 40 20.98 11.12 -12.30
CA GLY A 40 22.42 10.93 -12.15
C GLY A 40 22.90 11.22 -10.72
N SER A 41 24.10 11.80 -10.61
CA SER A 41 24.74 12.17 -9.33
C SER A 41 24.26 13.51 -8.75
N MET A 42 23.09 14.04 -9.13
CA MET A 42 22.54 15.27 -8.53
C MET A 42 22.42 15.16 -7.01
N ASN A 43 22.18 13.95 -6.50
CA ASN A 43 22.11 13.64 -5.08
C ASN A 43 23.43 13.95 -4.35
N ASP A 44 24.57 13.72 -5.01
CA ASP A 44 25.92 13.89 -4.46
C ASP A 44 26.39 15.35 -4.52
N GLN A 45 25.73 16.17 -5.34
CA GLN A 45 26.04 17.60 -5.50
C GLN A 45 25.25 18.50 -4.54
N GLY A 46 24.47 17.92 -3.63
CA GLY A 46 23.66 18.66 -2.64
C GLY A 46 22.46 19.42 -3.22
N LEU A 47 22.23 19.30 -4.53
CA LEU A 47 21.06 19.87 -5.19
C LEU A 47 19.89 18.90 -5.04
N ALA A 48 18.75 19.41 -4.59
CA ALA A 48 17.47 18.70 -4.57
C ALA A 48 17.39 17.42 -3.69
N PHE A 49 18.13 17.34 -2.59
CA PHE A 49 18.11 16.20 -1.64
C PHE A 49 16.69 15.75 -1.25
N PHE A 50 15.82 16.69 -0.89
CA PHE A 50 14.42 16.38 -0.54
C PHE A 50 13.64 15.75 -1.70
N PHE A 51 13.82 16.26 -2.92
CA PHE A 51 13.14 15.76 -4.11
C PHE A 51 13.62 14.35 -4.48
N LEU A 52 14.93 14.11 -4.45
CA LEU A 52 15.52 12.85 -4.85
C LEU A 52 15.33 11.75 -3.79
N LYS A 53 15.44 12.08 -2.50
CA LYS A 53 15.35 11.09 -1.41
C LYS A 53 13.93 10.83 -0.90
N VAL A 54 12.99 11.77 -1.10
CA VAL A 54 11.62 11.63 -0.59
C VAL A 54 10.62 11.57 -1.74
N LEU A 55 10.64 12.55 -2.65
CA LEU A 55 9.61 12.62 -3.69
C LEU A 55 9.74 11.51 -4.74
N CYS A 56 10.95 11.18 -5.21
CA CYS A 56 11.13 10.14 -6.22
C CYS A 56 10.68 8.75 -5.73
N PRO A 57 11.02 8.31 -4.50
CA PRO A 57 10.44 7.11 -3.93
C PRO A 57 8.91 7.13 -3.84
N ILE A 58 8.30 8.27 -3.48
CA ILE A 58 6.83 8.40 -3.46
C ILE A 58 6.26 8.20 -4.86
N VAL A 59 6.82 8.86 -5.88
CA VAL A 59 6.37 8.73 -7.28
C VAL A 59 6.49 7.28 -7.77
N PHE A 60 7.59 6.60 -7.44
CA PHE A 60 7.78 5.19 -7.76
C PHE A 60 6.72 4.30 -7.13
N ILE A 61 6.47 4.45 -5.83
CA ILE A 61 5.46 3.66 -5.12
C ILE A 61 4.05 3.96 -5.67
N SER A 62 3.71 5.22 -5.96
CA SER A 62 2.42 5.57 -6.57
C SER A 62 2.25 4.94 -7.96
N ALA A 63 3.29 4.95 -8.79
CA ALA A 63 3.25 4.30 -10.10
C ALA A 63 3.07 2.78 -9.97
N LEU A 64 3.78 2.15 -9.02
CA LEU A 64 3.64 0.72 -8.72
C LEU A 64 2.23 0.36 -8.26
N ILE A 65 1.66 1.13 -7.32
CA ILE A 65 0.28 0.97 -6.86
C ILE A 65 -0.70 1.10 -8.03
N GLY A 66 -0.50 2.12 -8.88
CA GLY A 66 -1.31 2.31 -10.10
C GLY A 66 -1.27 1.10 -11.04
N ILE A 67 -0.09 0.50 -11.24
CA ILE A 67 0.07 -0.73 -12.03
C ILE A 67 -0.68 -1.89 -11.35
N LEU A 68 -0.48 -2.10 -10.04
CA LEU A 68 -1.14 -3.16 -9.26
C LEU A 68 -2.67 -3.02 -9.26
N GLN A 69 -3.18 -1.79 -9.28
CA GLN A 69 -4.59 -1.49 -9.41
C GLN A 69 -5.09 -1.77 -10.84
N HIS A 70 -4.33 -1.39 -11.87
CA HIS A 70 -4.68 -1.64 -13.27
C HIS A 70 -4.81 -3.14 -13.57
N ILE A 71 -3.87 -3.96 -13.08
CA ILE A 71 -3.92 -5.42 -13.22
C ILE A 71 -4.91 -6.11 -12.26
N ARG A 72 -5.66 -5.33 -11.46
CA ARG A 72 -6.64 -5.80 -10.46
C ARG A 72 -6.10 -6.70 -9.35
N VAL A 73 -4.79 -6.72 -9.10
CA VAL A 73 -4.22 -7.46 -7.97
C VAL A 73 -4.62 -6.82 -6.64
N LEU A 74 -4.54 -5.49 -6.56
CA LEU A 74 -4.81 -4.77 -5.32
C LEU A 74 -6.30 -4.86 -4.86
N PRO A 75 -7.30 -4.70 -5.74
CA PRO A 75 -8.70 -4.95 -5.39
C PRO A 75 -8.97 -6.37 -4.89
N VAL A 76 -8.28 -7.38 -5.43
CA VAL A 76 -8.42 -8.79 -4.99
C VAL A 76 -7.89 -8.95 -3.57
N ILE A 77 -6.72 -8.39 -3.26
CA ILE A 77 -6.14 -8.41 -1.91
C ILE A 77 -7.06 -7.68 -0.92
N ILE A 78 -7.52 -6.47 -1.25
CA ILE A 78 -8.44 -5.68 -0.42
C ILE A 78 -9.72 -6.48 -0.12
N ARG A 79 -10.29 -7.14 -1.13
CA ARG A 79 -11.50 -7.95 -0.96
C ARG A 79 -11.25 -9.18 -0.09
N ALA A 80 -10.10 -9.84 -0.21
CA ALA A 80 -9.73 -10.98 0.61
C ALA A 80 -9.55 -10.58 2.09
N ILE A 81 -8.81 -9.49 2.36
CA ILE A 81 -8.60 -8.98 3.72
C ILE A 81 -9.91 -8.47 4.31
N GLY A 82 -10.69 -7.70 3.54
CA GLY A 82 -12.00 -7.20 3.97
C GLY A 82 -12.98 -8.33 4.28
N PHE A 83 -12.94 -9.42 3.51
CA PHE A 83 -13.73 -10.62 3.80
C PHE A 83 -13.30 -11.28 5.11
N LEU A 84 -12.00 -11.50 5.32
CA LEU A 84 -11.47 -12.06 6.57
C LEU A 84 -11.85 -11.21 7.79
N LEU A 85 -11.69 -9.89 7.69
CA LEU A 85 -12.06 -8.96 8.76
C LEU A 85 -13.57 -8.95 9.02
N SER A 86 -14.40 -8.97 7.97
CA SER A 86 -15.86 -9.05 8.13
C SER A 86 -16.29 -10.33 8.85
N LYS A 87 -15.59 -11.44 8.61
CA LYS A 87 -15.87 -12.73 9.22
C LYS A 87 -15.45 -12.79 10.68
N VAL A 88 -14.35 -12.15 11.04
CA VAL A 88 -13.84 -12.11 12.43
C VAL A 88 -14.60 -11.09 13.28
N ASN A 89 -14.94 -9.92 12.73
CA ASN A 89 -15.55 -8.81 13.49
C ASN A 89 -17.08 -8.73 13.37
N GLY A 90 -17.71 -9.47 12.45
CA GLY A 90 -19.16 -9.39 12.21
C GLY A 90 -19.64 -8.10 11.53
N MET A 91 -18.72 -7.22 11.10
CA MET A 91 -19.03 -5.98 10.38
C MET A 91 -19.54 -6.26 8.96
N GLY A 92 -20.34 -5.33 8.41
CA GLY A 92 -20.85 -5.43 7.06
C GLY A 92 -19.71 -5.51 6.02
N LYS A 93 -19.91 -6.31 4.95
CA LYS A 93 -18.90 -6.50 3.88
C LYS A 93 -18.44 -5.17 3.25
N LEU A 94 -19.34 -4.18 3.14
CA LEU A 94 -19.05 -2.85 2.62
C LEU A 94 -18.18 -2.01 3.57
N GLU A 95 -18.40 -2.11 4.88
CA GLU A 95 -17.66 -1.37 5.90
C GLU A 95 -16.25 -1.92 6.08
N SER A 96 -16.12 -3.26 6.09
CA SER A 96 -14.82 -3.92 6.15
C SER A 96 -13.99 -3.65 4.88
N PHE A 97 -14.66 -3.60 3.72
CA PHE A 97 -14.01 -3.20 2.47
C PHE A 97 -13.54 -1.74 2.52
N ASN A 98 -14.34 -0.83 3.11
CA ASN A 98 -13.96 0.59 3.28
C ASN A 98 -12.70 0.78 4.10
N ALA A 99 -12.68 0.12 5.26
CA ALA A 99 -11.58 0.23 6.20
C ALA A 99 -10.26 -0.25 5.56
N VAL A 100 -10.29 -1.40 4.88
CA VAL A 100 -9.11 -1.97 4.24
C VAL A 100 -8.64 -1.15 3.05
N SER A 101 -9.57 -0.67 2.22
CA SER A 101 -9.23 0.10 1.03
C SER A 101 -8.65 1.47 1.40
N SER A 102 -9.21 2.16 2.41
CA SER A 102 -8.66 3.44 2.91
C SER A 102 -7.24 3.32 3.46
N LEU A 103 -6.91 2.19 4.08
CA LEU A 103 -5.58 1.91 4.63
C LEU A 103 -4.52 1.69 3.55
N ILE A 104 -4.90 1.20 2.37
CA ILE A 104 -3.97 0.78 1.31
C ILE A 104 -3.81 1.85 0.22
N LEU A 105 -4.90 2.49 -0.16
CA LEU A 105 -4.99 3.38 -1.33
C LEU A 105 -5.09 4.88 -0.94
N GLY A 106 -5.23 5.18 0.35
CA GLY A 106 -5.59 6.54 0.77
C GLY A 106 -7.00 6.95 0.32
N GLN A 107 -7.48 8.09 0.81
CA GLN A 107 -8.91 8.45 0.68
C GLN A 107 -9.39 8.69 -0.77
N SER A 108 -8.54 9.19 -1.67
CA SER A 108 -8.94 9.58 -3.03
C SER A 108 -9.15 8.40 -3.98
N GLU A 109 -8.34 7.35 -3.86
CA GLU A 109 -8.41 6.16 -4.72
C GLU A 109 -9.54 5.22 -4.27
N ASN A 110 -9.88 5.26 -2.98
CA ASN A 110 -10.97 4.49 -2.41
C ASN A 110 -12.32 4.84 -3.08
N PHE A 111 -12.54 6.12 -3.41
CA PHE A 111 -13.71 6.59 -4.14
C PHE A 111 -13.90 5.93 -5.52
N ILE A 112 -12.81 5.61 -6.24
CA ILE A 112 -12.89 4.95 -7.56
C ILE A 112 -13.33 3.49 -7.39
N ALA A 113 -12.81 2.79 -6.37
CA ALA A 113 -13.24 1.44 -6.04
C ALA A 113 -14.73 1.38 -5.63
N TYR A 114 -15.24 2.42 -4.96
CA TYR A 114 -16.67 2.55 -4.64
C TYR A 114 -17.56 2.68 -5.86
N LYS A 115 -17.15 3.49 -6.84
CA LYS A 115 -17.96 3.78 -8.01
C LYS A 115 -18.32 2.50 -8.78
N ASP A 116 -17.38 1.56 -8.91
CA ASP A 116 -17.60 0.28 -9.59
C ASP A 116 -18.49 -0.70 -8.79
N ILE A 117 -18.51 -0.60 -7.46
CA ILE A 117 -19.29 -1.50 -6.59
C ILE A 117 -20.72 -0.97 -6.39
N LEU A 118 -20.89 0.35 -6.25
CA LEU A 118 -22.19 1.01 -6.04
C LEU A 118 -22.95 1.23 -7.35
N GLY A 119 -22.26 1.46 -8.48
CA GLY A 119 -22.91 1.66 -9.78
C GLY A 119 -23.65 0.44 -10.33
N LYS A 120 -23.45 -0.75 -9.73
CA LYS A 120 -24.10 -2.01 -10.16
C LYS A 120 -25.35 -2.37 -9.34
N ASN A 121 -25.68 -1.61 -8.29
CA ASN A 121 -26.86 -1.81 -7.45
C ASN A 121 -27.63 -0.50 -7.17
N LEU A 122 -27.58 0.46 -8.10
CA LEU A 122 -28.54 1.55 -8.12
C LEU A 122 -29.70 1.14 -9.05
N PRO A 123 -30.98 1.28 -8.64
CA PRO A 123 -32.10 1.20 -9.58
C PRO A 123 -31.99 2.25 -10.70
#